data_AF-A0A8J4SY15-F1
#
_entry.id   AF-A0A8J4SY15-F1
#
_cell.length_a   1.000
_cell.length_b   1.000
_cell.length_c   1.000
_cell.angle_alpha   90.00
_cell.angle_beta   90.00
_cell.angle_gamma   90.00
#
_symmetry.space_group_name_H-M   'P 1'
#
loop_
_entity.id
_entity.type
_entity.pdbx_description
1 polymer ?
#
loop_
_entity_poly.entity_id
_entity_poly.type
_entity_poly.pdbx_seq_one_letter_code
_entity_poly.pdbx_strand_id
1 'polypeptide(L)'
;MVPPQMARVGTKKTLFVNFATICRLLNREQTHLTAYILSELGTQGSVDANGALLIRGRYQSKHMEPVLRNYCRKYSGALHPSVLLFV
;
A
#
# COMPACT_ATOMS: atom_id res chain seq x y z
N MET A 1 -9.04 5.46 9.13
CA MET A 1 -8.00 5.31 8.07
C MET A 1 -8.67 5.56 6.75
N VAL A 2 -7.95 6.15 5.80
CA VAL A 2 -8.45 6.26 4.42
C VAL A 2 -8.46 4.85 3.83
N PRO A 3 -9.61 4.32 3.38
CA PRO A 3 -9.67 2.97 2.83
C PRO A 3 -8.76 2.84 1.61
N PRO A 4 -8.04 1.72 1.43
CA PRO A 4 -7.18 1.53 0.28
C PRO A 4 -8.02 1.48 -1.00
N GLN A 5 -7.88 2.50 -1.83
CA GLN A 5 -8.59 2.60 -3.11
C GLN A 5 -7.82 1.86 -4.19
N MET A 6 -8.36 0.71 -4.60
CA MET A 6 -7.81 -0.13 -5.65
C MET A 6 -8.64 0.05 -6.92
N ALA A 7 -8.06 0.67 -7.94
CA ALA A 7 -8.63 0.80 -9.26
C ALA A 7 -8.07 -0.29 -10.18
N ARG A 8 -8.90 -0.88 -11.04
CA ARG A 8 -8.41 -1.83 -12.04
C ARG A 8 -7.90 -1.07 -13.25
N VAL A 9 -6.70 -1.41 -13.71
CA VAL A 9 -6.12 -0.85 -14.94
C VAL A 9 -5.97 -1.99 -15.94
N GLY A 10 -6.92 -2.05 -16.88
CA GLY A 10 -7.02 -3.15 -17.83
C GLY A 10 -7.31 -4.51 -17.17
N THR A 11 -6.85 -5.59 -17.79
CA THR A 11 -7.23 -6.97 -17.41
C THR A 11 -6.28 -7.66 -16.43
N LYS A 12 -5.04 -7.16 -16.29
CA LYS A 12 -3.96 -7.79 -15.52
C LYS A 12 -3.20 -6.83 -14.60
N LYS A 13 -3.64 -5.59 -14.44
CA LYS A 13 -2.99 -4.62 -13.54
C LYS A 13 -4.00 -4.00 -12.60
N THR A 14 -3.53 -3.66 -11.41
CA THR A 14 -4.29 -2.96 -10.39
C THR A 14 -3.50 -1.73 -9.96
N LEU A 15 -4.17 -0.59 -9.92
CA LEU A 15 -3.63 0.67 -9.47
C LEU A 15 -4.11 0.96 -8.05
N PHE A 16 -3.17 1.19 -7.17
CA PHE A 16 -3.44 1.66 -5.82
C PHE A 16 -3.41 3.19 -5.83
N VAL A 17 -4.60 3.79 -5.90
CA VAL A 17 -4.79 5.22 -6.13
C VAL A 17 -4.32 6.06 -4.94
N ASN A 18 -4.72 5.70 -3.72
CA ASN A 18 -4.40 6.45 -2.49
C ASN A 18 -3.06 6.07 -1.86
N PHE A 19 -2.12 5.55 -2.64
CA PHE A 19 -0.83 5.08 -2.14
C PHE A 19 0.00 6.22 -1.52
N ALA A 20 0.17 7.34 -2.24
CA ALA A 20 0.88 8.51 -1.72
C ALA A 20 0.28 9.06 -0.40
N THR A 21 -1.04 9.09 -0.28
CA THR A 21 -1.73 9.52 0.95
C THR A 21 -1.42 8.60 2.12
N ILE A 22 -1.42 7.28 1.89
CA ILE A 22 -1.08 6.29 2.92
C ILE A 22 0.40 6.41 3.31
N CYS A 23 1.31 6.58 2.36
CA CYS A 23 2.72 6.83 2.65
C CYS A 23 2.92 8.06 3.55
N ARG A 24 2.20 9.15 3.27
CA ARG A 24 2.23 10.37 4.11
C ARG A 24 1.66 10.12 5.50
N LEU A 25 0.55 9.38 5.63
CA LEU A 25 -0.03 9.02 6.93
C LEU A 25 0.91 8.16 7.78
N LEU A 26 1.65 7.26 7.15
CA LEU A 26 2.66 6.44 7.79
C LEU A 26 3.97 7.21 8.05
N ASN A 27 4.10 8.42 7.50
CA ASN A 27 5.32 9.22 7.48
C ASN A 27 6.53 8.40 6.97
N ARG A 28 6.31 7.63 5.89
CA ARG A 28 7.30 6.74 5.28
C ARG A 28 7.49 7.04 3.80
N GLU A 29 8.68 6.66 3.34
CA GLU A 29 9.12 6.82 1.97
C GLU A 29 8.38 5.81 1.05
N GLN A 30 8.01 6.27 -0.14
CA GLN A 30 7.16 5.53 -1.08
C GLN A 30 7.87 4.30 -1.65
N THR A 31 9.18 4.40 -1.90
CA THR A 31 10.01 3.30 -2.44
C THR A 31 10.06 2.14 -1.44
N HIS A 32 10.22 2.42 -0.14
CA HIS A 32 10.22 1.38 0.90
C HIS A 32 8.87 0.64 1.00
N LEU A 33 7.75 1.38 1.08
CA LEU A 33 6.42 0.76 1.14
C LEU A 33 6.12 -0.03 -0.14
N THR A 34 6.53 0.50 -1.29
CA THR A 34 6.39 -0.18 -2.60
C THR A 34 7.15 -1.50 -2.61
N ALA A 35 8.44 -1.48 -2.26
CA ALA A 35 9.27 -2.68 -2.24
C ALA A 35 8.66 -3.76 -1.33
N TYR A 36 8.18 -3.36 -0.14
CA TYR A 36 7.52 -4.28 0.79
C TYR A 36 6.26 -4.92 0.20
N ILE A 37 5.34 -4.12 -0.35
CA ILE A 37 4.09 -4.62 -0.94
C ILE A 37 4.39 -5.57 -2.11
N LEU A 38 5.35 -5.21 -2.96
CA LEU A 38 5.74 -6.05 -4.10
C LEU A 38 6.34 -7.38 -3.64
N SER A 39 7.19 -7.37 -2.61
CA SER A 39 7.75 -8.59 -2.01
C SER A 39 6.68 -9.47 -1.36
N GLU A 40 5.75 -8.90 -0.60
CA GLU A 40 4.67 -9.65 0.07
C GLU A 40 3.68 -10.26 -0.92
N LEU A 41 3.33 -9.52 -1.98
CA LEU A 41 2.43 -10.01 -3.03
C LEU A 41 3.13 -10.92 -4.05
N GLY A 42 4.47 -11.08 -3.98
CA GLY A 42 5.26 -11.84 -4.93
C GLY A 42 5.12 -11.31 -6.36
N THR A 43 5.02 -10.00 -6.53
CA THR A 43 4.73 -9.35 -7.82
C THR A 43 5.66 -8.17 -8.08
N GLN A 44 5.56 -7.62 -9.29
CA GLN A 44 6.29 -6.43 -9.70
C GLN A 44 5.33 -5.27 -10.01
N GLY A 45 5.83 -4.07 -9.83
CA GLY A 45 5.07 -2.85 -10.00
C GLY A 45 5.95 -1.61 -10.07
N SER A 46 5.30 -0.46 -10.24
CA SER A 46 5.95 0.85 -10.31
C SER A 46 5.04 1.89 -9.70
N VAL A 47 5.63 2.89 -9.06
CA VAL A 47 4.91 4.11 -8.69
C VAL A 47 4.78 4.98 -9.94
N ASP A 48 3.59 5.50 -10.18
CA ASP A 48 3.30 6.42 -11.27
C ASP A 48 3.63 7.87 -10.88
N ALA A 49 3.67 8.79 -11.84
CA ALA A 49 3.97 10.21 -11.58
C ALA A 49 3.01 10.86 -10.56
N ASN A 50 1.78 10.36 -10.46
CA ASN A 50 0.78 10.80 -9.49
C ASN A 50 0.97 10.23 -8.07
N GLY A 51 2.00 9.40 -7.84
CA GLY A 51 2.22 8.73 -6.56
C GLY A 51 1.26 7.56 -6.30
N ALA A 52 0.60 7.06 -7.36
CA ALA A 52 -0.21 5.84 -7.30
C ALA A 52 0.65 4.62 -7.60
N LEU A 53 0.47 3.52 -6.87
CA LEU A 53 1.26 2.31 -7.06
C LEU A 53 0.58 1.37 -8.05
N LEU A 54 1.21 1.13 -9.21
CA LEU A 54 0.75 0.18 -10.21
C LEU A 54 1.33 -1.21 -9.94
N ILE A 55 0.46 -2.20 -9.78
CA ILE A 55 0.81 -3.58 -9.40
C ILE A 55 0.36 -4.52 -10.53
N ARG A 56 1.21 -5.47 -10.93
CA ARG A 56 0.83 -6.55 -11.85
C ARG A 56 0.00 -7.59 -11.10
N GLY A 57 -1.23 -7.82 -11.55
CA GLY A 57 -2.18 -8.75 -10.94
C GLY A 57 -3.55 -8.11 -10.71
N ARG A 58 -4.48 -8.91 -10.19
CA ARG A 58 -5.83 -8.48 -9.80
C ARG A 58 -5.93 -8.48 -8.30
N TYR A 59 -5.73 -7.30 -7.70
CA TYR A 59 -5.84 -7.12 -6.26
C TYR A 59 -7.09 -6.29 -5.94
N GLN A 60 -7.64 -6.56 -4.76
CA GLN A 60 -8.78 -5.84 -4.21
C GLN A 60 -8.34 -5.32 -2.84
N SER A 61 -9.07 -4.35 -2.30
CA SER A 61 -8.80 -3.77 -0.98
C SER A 61 -8.64 -4.83 0.12
N LYS A 62 -9.47 -5.90 0.08
CA LYS A 62 -9.38 -7.04 1.00
C LYS A 62 -8.03 -7.77 1.02
N HIS A 63 -7.29 -7.77 -0.10
CA HIS A 63 -5.97 -8.39 -0.17
C HIS A 63 -4.88 -7.43 0.32
N MET A 64 -5.11 -6.12 0.23
CA MET A 64 -4.15 -5.08 0.59
C MET A 64 -4.20 -4.74 2.09
N GLU A 65 -5.38 -4.81 2.71
CA GLU A 65 -5.56 -4.62 4.16
C GLU A 65 -4.60 -5.43 5.04
N PRO A 66 -4.49 -6.77 4.91
CA PRO A 66 -3.58 -7.55 5.74
C PRO A 66 -2.11 -7.22 5.49
N VAL A 67 -1.74 -6.88 4.24
CA VAL A 67 -0.37 -6.48 3.88
C VAL A 67 0.01 -5.17 4.57
N LEU A 68 -0.87 -4.16 4.51
CA LEU A 68 -0.66 -2.88 5.18
C LEU A 68 -0.65 -3.04 6.70
N ARG A 69 -1.52 -3.89 7.25
CA ARG A 69 -1.56 -4.20 8.69
C ARG A 69 -0.25 -4.83 9.16
N ASN A 70 0.29 -5.78 8.39
CA ASN A 70 1.56 -6.42 8.72
C ASN A 70 2.74 -5.45 8.57
N TYR A 71 2.72 -4.60 7.54
CA TYR A 71 3.71 -3.54 7.36
C TYR A 71 3.76 -2.60 8.56
N CYS A 72 2.59 -2.12 9.01
CA CYS A 72 2.50 -1.27 10.19
C CYS A 72 3.10 -2.01 11.38
N ARG A 73 2.63 -3.23 11.69
CA ARG A 73 3.16 -4.03 12.81
C ARG A 73 4.68 -4.22 12.77
N LYS A 74 5.27 -4.39 11.58
CA LYS A 74 6.69 -4.68 11.40
C LYS A 74 7.59 -3.43 11.40
N TYR A 75 7.11 -2.31 10.87
CA TYR A 75 7.92 -1.10 10.65
C TYR A 75 7.46 0.14 11.43
N SER A 76 6.26 0.14 12.00
CA SER A 76 5.85 1.14 13.00
C SER A 76 6.43 0.73 14.35
N GLY A 77 7.74 0.93 14.50
CA GLY A 77 8.39 0.86 15.80
C GLY A 77 7.84 1.99 16.69
N ALA A 78 6.96 1.63 17.62
CA ALA A 78 6.60 2.38 18.82
C ALA A 78 6.04 3.82 18.72
N LEU A 79 6.02 4.49 17.56
CA LEU A 79 5.52 5.86 17.44
C LEU A 79 4.08 5.90 16.91
N HIS A 80 3.15 6.25 17.80
CA HIS A 80 1.74 6.59 17.56
C HIS A 80 0.72 5.42 17.55
N PRO A 81 0.11 5.09 18.71
CA PRO A 81 -0.99 4.12 18.79
C PRO A 81 -2.24 4.53 17.98
N SER A 82 -2.32 5.78 17.53
CA SER A 82 -3.40 6.28 16.67
C SER A 82 -3.39 5.71 15.25
N VAL A 83 -2.29 5.13 14.77
CA VAL A 83 -2.29 4.50 13.44
C VAL A 83 -2.85 3.08 13.51
N LEU A 84 -2.59 2.37 14.62
CA LEU A 84 -3.08 1.02 14.86
C LEU A 84 -4.60 0.96 15.13
N LEU A 85 -5.16 2.02 15.74
CA LEU A 85 -6.59 2.09 16.08
C LEU A 85 -7.51 2.29 14.86
N PHE A 86 -6.93 2.57 13.69
CA PHE A 86 -7.69 2.90 12.49
C PHE A 86 -7.49 1.91 11.33
N VAL A 87 -6.69 0.84 11.49
CA VAL A 87 -6.47 -0.25 10.52
C VAL A 87 -7.33 -1.47 10.84
#